data_AF-A0A6C0QMI1-F1
#
_entry.id   AF-A0A6C0QMI1-F1
#
_cell.length_a   1.000
_cell.length_b   1.000
_cell.length_c   1.000
_cell.angle_alpha   90.00
_cell.angle_beta   90.00
_cell.angle_gamma   90.00
#
_symmetry.space_group_name_H-M   'P 1'
#
loop_
_entity.id
_entity.type
_entity.pdbx_description
1 polymer ?
#
loop_
_entity_poly.entity_id
_entity_poly.type
_entity_poly.pdbx_seq_one_letter_code
_entity_poly.pdbx_strand_id
1 'polypeptide(L)'
;MNQLVFIQNGKTVTDSFTVAKVFGKEHKRVMQDIRELECSEEFRQHNFVLSSYWSKQNKELPKVNMTRDGFTFFVMRYTGTEKTVGEYRVTKTYLKLI
;
A
#
# COMPACT_ATOMS: atom_id res chain seq x y z
N MET A 1 -1.75 16.57 -7.70
CA MET A 1 -0.74 15.98 -6.81
C MET A 1 -1.30 14.67 -6.26
N ASN A 2 -0.63 13.53 -6.47
CA ASN A 2 -1.00 12.30 -5.77
C ASN A 2 -0.27 12.34 -4.42
N GLN A 3 -0.99 12.70 -3.36
CA GLN A 3 -0.44 12.66 -2.01
C GLN A 3 -0.27 11.19 -1.61
N LEU A 4 0.98 10.78 -1.42
CA LEU A 4 1.33 9.38 -1.18
C LEU A 4 0.92 8.89 0.21
N VAL A 5 1.09 9.77 1.20
CA VAL A 5 0.83 9.51 2.61
C VAL A 5 -0.12 10.55 3.16
N PHE A 6 -1.05 10.13 4.01
CA PHE A 6 -1.99 11.02 4.68
C PHE A 6 -2.04 10.69 6.17
N ILE A 7 -2.49 11.64 6.97
CA ILE A 7 -2.63 11.44 8.41
C ILE A 7 -4.03 10.93 8.68
N GLN A 8 -4.14 9.77 9.33
CA GLN A 8 -5.39 9.23 9.83
C GLN A 8 -5.21 8.91 11.31
N ASN A 9 -6.02 9.54 12.17
CA ASN A 9 -5.96 9.38 13.63
C ASN A 9 -4.54 9.62 14.21
N GLY A 10 -3.85 10.65 13.73
CA GLY A 10 -2.48 10.98 14.16
C GLY A 10 -1.39 10.04 13.65
N LYS A 11 -1.73 9.04 12.82
CA LYS A 11 -0.78 8.10 12.22
C LYS A 11 -0.60 8.40 10.74
N THR A 12 0.64 8.35 10.28
CA THR A 12 0.95 8.39 8.85
C THR A 12 0.53 7.06 8.21
N VAL A 13 -0.38 7.14 7.25
CA VAL A 13 -0.92 6.00 6.51
C VAL A 13 -0.81 6.24 5.01
N THR A 14 -0.88 5.17 4.23
CA THR A 14 -1.06 5.20 2.77
C THR A 14 -2.25 4.31 2.39
N ASP A 15 -2.58 4.22 1.10
CA ASP A 15 -3.63 3.32 0.63
C ASP A 15 -3.26 2.54 -0.62
N SER A 16 -3.93 1.41 -0.82
CA SER A 16 -3.64 0.49 -1.92
C SER A 16 -3.85 1.11 -3.31
N PHE A 17 -4.71 2.12 -3.44
CA PHE A 17 -4.93 2.82 -4.71
C PHE A 17 -3.76 3.73 -5.06
N THR A 18 -3.26 4.45 -4.06
CA THR A 18 -2.09 5.32 -4.15
C THR A 18 -0.84 4.50 -4.44
N VAL A 19 -0.66 3.38 -3.74
CA VAL A 19 0.41 2.41 -4.00
C VAL A 19 0.33 1.89 -5.44
N ALA A 20 -0.84 1.48 -5.92
CA ALA A 20 -1.01 1.02 -7.30
C ALA A 20 -0.54 2.06 -8.33
N LYS A 21 -0.96 3.32 -8.18
CA LYS A 21 -0.53 4.41 -9.08
C LYS A 21 0.97 4.63 -9.08
N VAL A 22 1.57 4.63 -7.90
CA VAL A 22 2.98 4.97 -7.71
C VAL A 22 3.91 3.88 -8.20
N PHE A 23 3.55 2.62 -7.98
CA PHE A 23 4.31 1.47 -8.46
C PHE A 23 3.93 1.05 -9.89
N GLY A 24 3.01 1.76 -10.54
CA GLY A 24 2.56 1.46 -11.91
C GLY A 24 1.86 0.10 -12.02
N LYS A 25 1.20 -0.38 -10.96
CA LYS A 25 0.52 -1.67 -10.91
C LYS A 25 -1.00 -1.50 -10.99
N GLU A 26 -1.70 -2.53 -11.42
CA GLU A 26 -3.16 -2.56 -11.36
C GLU A 26 -3.65 -2.59 -9.90
N HIS A 27 -4.61 -1.73 -9.56
CA HIS A 27 -5.16 -1.66 -8.19
C HIS A 27 -5.76 -2.99 -7.73
N LYS A 28 -6.40 -3.73 -8.64
CA LYS A 28 -6.93 -5.07 -8.37
C LYS A 28 -5.84 -6.05 -7.93
N ARG A 29 -4.64 -5.98 -8.53
CA ARG A 29 -3.50 -6.84 -8.19
C ARG A 29 -2.92 -6.47 -6.83
N VAL A 30 -2.73 -5.18 -6.56
CA VAL A 30 -2.32 -4.72 -5.22
C VAL A 30 -3.29 -5.17 -4.13
N MET A 31 -4.60 -5.10 -4.38
CA MET A 31 -5.61 -5.58 -3.43
C MET A 31 -5.57 -7.10 -3.23
N GLN A 32 -5.26 -7.87 -4.28
CA GLN A 32 -5.07 -9.31 -4.19
C GLN A 32 -3.83 -9.64 -3.35
N ASP A 33 -2.70 -9.00 -3.65
CA ASP A 33 -1.42 -9.23 -2.97
C ASP A 33 -1.52 -8.93 -1.47
N ILE A 34 -2.24 -7.88 -1.07
CA ILE A 34 -2.52 -7.56 0.34
C ILE A 34 -3.33 -8.67 1.04
N ARG A 35 -4.32 -9.26 0.36
CA ARG A 35 -5.13 -10.35 0.93
C ARG A 35 -4.30 -11.62 1.12
N GLU A 36 -3.40 -11.88 0.17
CA GLU A 36 -2.53 -13.06 0.16
C GLU A 36 -1.27 -12.89 1.03
N LEU A 37 -1.09 -11.75 1.71
CA LEU A 37 0.03 -11.55 2.64
C LEU A 37 0.00 -12.59 3.76
N GLU A 38 1.10 -13.30 3.93
CA GLU A 38 1.29 -14.25 5.03
C GLU A 38 1.80 -13.48 6.26
N CYS A 39 0.88 -13.08 7.15
CA CYS A 39 1.18 -12.42 8.41
C CYS A 39 0.20 -12.87 9.50
N SER A 40 0.52 -12.60 10.76
CA SER A 40 -0.40 -12.91 11.86
C SER A 40 -1.69 -12.09 11.73
N GLU A 41 -2.80 -12.64 12.22
CA GLU A 41 -4.09 -11.95 12.18
C GLU A 41 -4.05 -10.63 12.96
N GLU A 42 -3.36 -10.62 14.11
CA GLU A 42 -3.12 -9.40 14.89
C GLU A 42 -2.37 -8.35 14.07
N PHE A 43 -1.29 -8.73 13.38
CA PHE A 43 -0.56 -7.80 12.53
C PHE A 43 -1.44 -7.27 11.40
N ARG A 44 -2.26 -8.14 10.79
CA ARG A 44 -3.19 -7.76 9.73
C ARG A 44 -4.17 -6.69 10.21
N GLN A 45 -4.86 -6.94 11.32
CA GLN A 45 -5.89 -6.04 11.86
C GLN A 45 -5.35 -4.66 12.23
N HIS A 46 -4.12 -4.59 12.75
CA HIS A 46 -3.51 -3.32 13.15
C HIS A 46 -2.95 -2.50 11.98
N ASN A 47 -2.59 -3.17 10.88
CA ASN A 47 -1.82 -2.55 9.80
C ASN A 47 -2.55 -2.43 8.47
N PHE A 48 -3.64 -3.19 8.25
CA PHE A 48 -4.42 -3.20 7.01
C PHE A 48 -5.90 -3.03 7.31
N VAL A 49 -6.46 -1.87 6.97
CA VAL A 49 -7.86 -1.52 7.26
C VAL A 49 -8.62 -1.32 5.96
N LEU A 50 -9.74 -2.01 5.79
CA LEU A 50 -10.62 -1.84 4.63
C LEU A 50 -11.20 -0.41 4.62
N SER A 51 -11.21 0.20 3.44
CA SER A 51 -11.74 1.54 3.20
C SER A 51 -12.26 1.65 1.77
N SER A 52 -12.62 2.85 1.32
CA SER A 52 -13.13 3.09 -0.02
C SER A 52 -12.66 4.44 -0.59
N TYR A 53 -12.86 4.63 -1.89
CA TYR A 53 -12.67 5.90 -2.59
C TYR A 53 -13.67 6.06 -3.72
N TRP A 54 -13.92 7.30 -4.11
CA TRP A 54 -14.74 7.62 -5.28
C TRP A 54 -13.90 7.62 -6.55
N SER A 55 -14.33 6.83 -7.52
CA SER A 55 -13.74 6.81 -8.87
C SER A 55 -14.21 8.00 -9.71
N LYS A 56 -13.53 8.24 -10.83
CA LYS A 56 -13.94 9.26 -11.82
C LYS A 56 -15.32 9.01 -12.42
N GLN A 57 -15.83 7.78 -12.34
CA GLN A 57 -17.17 7.40 -12.78
C GLN A 57 -18.23 7.59 -11.69
N ASN A 58 -17.89 8.27 -10.60
CA ASN A 58 -18.75 8.44 -9.42
C ASN A 58 -19.22 7.12 -8.81
N LYS A 59 -18.37 6.09 -8.87
CA LYS A 59 -18.57 4.81 -8.18
C LYS A 59 -17.65 4.71 -6.98
N GLU A 60 -18.20 4.28 -5.86
CA GLU A 60 -17.43 3.91 -4.69
C GLU A 60 -16.72 2.57 -4.94
N LEU A 61 -15.40 2.55 -4.75
CA LEU A 61 -14.55 1.38 -4.96
C LEU A 61 -13.77 1.06 -3.68
N PRO A 62 -13.58 -0.22 -3.35
CA PRO A 62 -12.86 -0.62 -2.15
C PRO A 62 -11.36 -0.33 -2.29
N LYS A 63 -10.72 0.05 -1.19
CA LYS A 63 -9.27 0.14 -1.03
C LYS A 63 -8.87 -0.36 0.36
N VAL A 64 -7.57 -0.47 0.61
CA VAL A 64 -7.03 -0.80 1.94
C VAL A 64 -6.12 0.33 2.37
N ASN A 65 -6.36 0.89 3.55
CA ASN A 65 -5.45 1.79 4.21
C ASN A 65 -4.38 0.98 4.94
N MET A 66 -3.15 1.44 4.87
CA MET A 66 -1.97 0.77 5.41
C MET A 66 -1.21 1.72 6.32
N THR A 67 -0.85 1.24 7.50
CA THR A 67 0.14 1.92 8.36
C THR A 67 1.53 1.87 7.70
N ARG A 68 2.48 2.60 8.29
CA ARG A 68 3.89 2.50 7.94
C ARG A 68 4.41 1.06 7.95
N ASP A 69 4.11 0.32 9.02
CA ASP A 69 4.64 -1.03 9.21
C ASP A 69 3.98 -2.01 8.24
N GLY A 70 2.66 -1.90 8.04
CA GLY A 70 1.93 -2.66 7.02
C GLY A 70 2.45 -2.42 5.61
N PHE A 71 2.66 -1.16 5.25
CA PHE A 71 3.22 -0.80 3.95
C PHE A 71 4.65 -1.33 3.79
N THR A 72 5.48 -1.20 4.81
CA THR A 72 6.86 -1.71 4.80
C THR A 72 6.87 -3.22 4.60
N PHE A 73 6.06 -3.95 5.36
CA PHE A 73 5.92 -5.40 5.24
C PHE A 73 5.42 -5.81 3.84
N PHE A 74 4.39 -5.12 3.34
CA PHE A 74 3.84 -5.35 2.01
C PHE A 74 4.87 -5.16 0.89
N VAL A 75 5.60 -4.06 0.95
CA VAL A 75 6.63 -3.72 -0.03
C VAL A 75 7.81 -4.69 -0.01
N MET A 76 8.20 -5.18 1.17
CA MET A 76 9.26 -6.18 1.29
C MET A 76 8.93 -7.46 0.53
N ARG A 77 7.66 -7.89 0.49
CA ARG A 77 7.24 -9.05 -0.30
C ARG A 77 7.51 -8.87 -1.80
N TYR A 78 7.25 -7.69 -2.36
CA TYR A 78 7.61 -7.41 -3.76
C TYR A 78 9.11 -7.41 -4.01
N THR A 79 9.93 -7.05 -3.01
CA THR A 79 11.39 -7.01 -3.18
C THR A 79 12.08 -8.38 -3.07
N GLY A 80 11.36 -9.42 -2.63
CA GLY A 80 11.88 -10.78 -2.43
C GLY A 80 11.90 -11.66 -3.68
N THR A 81 11.20 -11.29 -4.75
CA THR A 81 10.93 -12.16 -5.91
C THR A 81 11.50 -11.61 -7.22
N GLU A 82 12.82 -11.36 -7.25
CA GLU A 82 13.57 -10.79 -8.39
C GLU A 82 13.56 -9.25 -8.47
N LYS A 83 14.76 -8.68 -8.42
CA LYS A 83 14.98 -7.23 -8.35
C LYS A 83 15.08 -6.63 -9.74
N THR A 84 14.11 -5.79 -10.10
CA THR A 84 14.38 -4.68 -11.03
C THR A 84 14.98 -3.52 -10.23
N VAL A 85 16.16 -3.02 -10.61
CA VAL A 85 16.91 -1.94 -9.90
C VAL A 85 16.06 -0.67 -9.65
N GLY A 86 15.04 -0.43 -10.48
CA GLY A 86 14.08 0.66 -10.30
C GLY A 86 13.17 0.52 -9.07
N GLU A 87 12.65 -0.68 -8.80
CA GLU A 87 11.76 -0.95 -7.67
C GLU A 87 12.51 -0.84 -6.33
N TYR A 88 13.78 -1.26 -6.27
CA TYR A 88 14.60 -1.14 -5.05
C TYR A 88 14.97 0.31 -4.70
N ARG A 89 15.16 1.18 -5.70
CA ARG A 89 15.38 2.62 -5.50
C ARG A 89 14.13 3.33 -5.00
N VAL A 90 12.99 2.94 -5.55
CA VAL A 90 11.66 3.34 -5.09
C VAL A 90 11.58 2.99 -3.60
N THR A 91 11.57 1.71 -3.21
CA THR A 91 11.38 1.25 -1.81
C THR A 91 12.33 1.88 -0.79
N LYS A 92 13.63 2.01 -1.11
CA LYS A 92 14.61 2.65 -0.23
C LYS A 92 14.38 4.15 -0.06
N THR A 93 13.78 4.81 -1.04
CA THR A 93 13.32 6.19 -0.96
C THR A 93 12.03 6.29 -0.14
N TYR A 94 11.10 5.33 -0.26
CA TYR A 94 9.88 5.29 0.58
C TYR A 94 10.22 5.16 2.06
N LEU A 95 11.08 4.22 2.45
CA LEU A 95 11.49 4.02 3.84
C LEU A 95 12.19 5.24 4.47
N LYS A 96 12.64 6.20 3.66
CA LYS A 96 13.24 7.47 4.13
C LYS A 96 12.23 8.62 4.21
N LEU A 97 11.07 8.52 3.55
CA LEU A 97 10.05 9.57 3.46
C LEU A 97 8.91 9.40 4.46
N ILE A 98 8.72 8.18 4.95
CA ILE A 98 8.03 7.91 6.21
C ILE A 98 9.05 8.09 7.30
#